data_AF-A0A484K569-F1
#
_entry.id   AF-A0A484K569-F1
#
_cell.length_a   1.000
_cell.length_b   1.000
_cell.length_c   1.000
_cell.angle_alpha   90.00
_cell.angle_beta   90.00
_cell.angle_gamma   90.00
#
_symmetry.space_group_name_H-M   'P 1'
#
loop_
_entity.id
_entity.type
_entity.pdbx_description
1 polymer ?
#
loop_
_entity_poly.entity_id
_entity_poly.type
_entity_poly.pdbx_seq_one_letter_code
_entity_poly.pdbx_strand_id
1 'polypeptide(L)'
;MNIIEDDPKNDALRTEASTILYVIDDFEFAFVLHLMEKVLGITYELSQALQRKEQDLANVIALVRIAKIRLQTLKSVGFEKLLDGVIEFCKKHDIHIPNVRDFYHTKRRSRQNASTFKFSEYFKSESFDNVKDDEIMQYFQAMKPRRVLL
;
A
#
# COMPACT_ATOMS: atom_id res chain seq x y z
N MET A 1 -19.11 49.20 -6.56
CA MET A 1 -18.89 48.11 -5.59
C MET A 1 -19.13 46.83 -6.37
N ASN A 2 -18.06 46.20 -6.85
CA ASN A 2 -18.21 44.93 -7.59
C ASN A 2 -18.39 43.85 -6.54
N ILE A 3 -19.60 43.33 -6.44
CA ILE A 3 -19.87 42.08 -5.74
C ILE A 3 -19.23 41.03 -6.63
N ILE A 4 -18.07 40.54 -6.22
CA ILE A 4 -17.56 39.28 -6.76
C ILE A 4 -18.57 38.26 -6.26
N GLU A 5 -19.49 37.84 -7.12
CA GLU A 5 -20.34 36.68 -6.85
C GLU A 5 -19.39 35.51 -6.59
N ASP A 6 -19.36 35.03 -5.34
CA ASP A 6 -18.72 33.76 -5.01
C ASP A 6 -19.49 32.69 -5.78
N ASP A 7 -18.89 32.22 -6.88
CA ASP A 7 -19.44 31.14 -7.68
C ASP A 7 -19.48 29.89 -6.79
N PRO A 8 -20.66 29.30 -6.53
CA PRO A 8 -20.80 28.09 -5.73
C PRO A 8 -19.90 26.94 -6.20
N LYS A 9 -19.56 26.93 -7.50
CA LYS A 9 -18.64 25.97 -8.11
C LYS A 9 -17.19 26.18 -7.66
N ASN A 10 -16.76 27.42 -7.46
CA ASN A 10 -15.43 27.77 -6.97
C ASN A 10 -15.26 27.41 -5.49
N ASP A 11 -16.33 27.57 -4.69
CA ASP A 11 -16.36 27.15 -3.29
C ASP A 11 -16.30 25.63 -3.11
N ALA A 12 -17.01 24.88 -3.97
CA ALA A 12 -16.94 23.43 -4.00
C ALA A 12 -15.52 22.94 -4.34
N LEU A 13 -14.89 23.51 -5.37
CA LEU A 13 -13.50 23.19 -5.76
C LEU A 13 -12.49 23.50 -4.65
N ARG A 14 -12.63 24.62 -3.95
CA ARG A 14 -11.78 25.01 -2.81
C ARG A 14 -11.92 24.04 -1.64
N THR A 15 -13.13 23.58 -1.38
CA THR A 15 -13.42 22.59 -0.33
C THR A 15 -12.83 21.22 -0.68
N GLU A 16 -12.95 20.80 -1.95
CA GLU A 16 -12.36 19.56 -2.46
C GLU A 16 -10.82 19.61 -2.38
N ALA A 17 -10.20 20.69 -2.85
CA ALA A 17 -8.75 20.89 -2.77
C ALA A 17 -8.24 20.87 -1.33
N SER A 18 -8.96 21.51 -0.40
CA SER A 18 -8.61 21.50 1.03
C SER A 18 -8.71 20.11 1.64
N THR A 19 -9.70 19.31 1.22
CA THR A 19 -9.86 17.92 1.66
C THR A 19 -8.72 17.04 1.14
N ILE A 20 -8.34 17.21 -0.14
CA ILE A 20 -7.21 16.49 -0.73
C ILE A 20 -5.91 16.88 -0.02
N LEU A 21 -5.68 18.16 0.25
CA LEU A 21 -4.51 18.65 1.00
C LEU A 21 -4.41 17.98 2.37
N TYR A 22 -5.52 17.87 3.09
CA TYR A 22 -5.55 17.18 4.38
C TYR A 22 -5.21 15.69 4.26
N VAL A 23 -5.64 15.01 3.20
CA VAL A 23 -5.34 13.58 2.98
C VAL A 23 -3.88 13.36 2.58
N ILE A 24 -3.30 14.22 1.75
CA ILE A 24 -1.89 14.07 1.34
C ILE A 24 -0.90 14.47 2.43
N ASP A 25 -1.35 15.30 3.39
CA ASP A 25 -0.60 15.74 4.57
C ASP A 25 -0.84 14.80 5.78
N ASP A 26 -1.05 13.51 5.51
CA ASP A 26 -1.28 12.49 6.53
C ASP A 26 -0.22 11.39 6.46
N PHE A 27 0.22 10.91 7.63
CA PHE A 27 1.22 9.85 7.72
C PHE A 27 0.75 8.54 7.07
N GLU A 28 -0.51 8.16 7.24
CA GLU A 28 -1.08 6.94 6.65
C GLU A 28 -1.01 7.00 5.13
N PHE A 29 -1.27 8.17 4.55
CA PHE A 29 -1.09 8.39 3.11
C PHE A 29 0.37 8.24 2.70
N ALA A 30 1.31 8.88 3.40
CA ALA A 30 2.74 8.75 3.12
C ALA A 30 3.21 7.29 3.21
N PHE A 31 2.73 6.54 4.21
CA PHE A 31 3.03 5.13 4.39
C PHE A 31 2.50 4.29 3.22
N VAL A 32 1.22 4.45 2.85
CA VAL A 32 0.60 3.73 1.73
C VAL A 32 1.31 4.05 0.42
N LEU A 33 1.68 5.32 0.20
CA LEU A 33 2.41 5.74 -0.98
C LEU A 33 3.75 4.99 -1.14
N HIS A 34 4.56 4.95 -0.08
CA HIS A 34 5.85 4.25 -0.10
C HIS A 34 5.67 2.73 -0.22
N LEU A 35 4.67 2.16 0.46
CA LEU A 35 4.34 0.75 0.34
C LEU A 35 3.96 0.39 -1.11
N MET A 36 3.09 1.18 -1.73
CA MET A 36 2.68 1.02 -3.12
C MET A 36 3.87 1.13 -4.07
N GLU A 37 4.77 2.09 -3.87
CA GLU A 37 6.00 2.22 -4.66
C GLU A 37 6.83 0.92 -4.65
N LYS A 38 7.07 0.32 -3.47
CA LYS A 38 7.86 -0.91 -3.36
C LYS A 38 7.15 -2.12 -3.95
N VAL A 39 5.85 -2.27 -3.70
CA VAL A 39 5.06 -3.37 -4.25
C VAL A 39 4.97 -3.28 -5.78
N LEU A 40 4.68 -2.09 -6.31
CA LEU A 40 4.65 -1.83 -7.75
C LEU A 40 6.00 -2.06 -8.40
N GLY A 41 7.11 -1.67 -7.75
CA GLY A 41 8.45 -1.97 -8.26
C GLY A 41 8.69 -3.47 -8.46
N ILE A 42 8.35 -4.29 -7.44
CA ILE A 42 8.51 -5.74 -7.52
C ILE A 42 7.60 -6.36 -8.60
N THR A 43 6.33 -5.96 -8.65
CA THR A 43 5.37 -6.51 -9.61
C THR A 43 5.64 -6.04 -11.03
N TYR A 44 6.15 -4.81 -11.21
CA TYR A 44 6.60 -4.29 -12.50
C TYR A 44 7.78 -5.08 -13.04
N GLU A 45 8.82 -5.31 -12.22
CA GLU A 45 9.97 -6.14 -12.61
C GLU A 45 9.55 -7.56 -12.98
N LEU A 46 8.65 -8.17 -12.19
CA LEU A 46 8.10 -9.49 -12.50
C LEU A 46 7.33 -9.48 -13.83
N SER A 47 6.43 -8.51 -14.03
CA SER A 47 5.63 -8.37 -15.24
C SER A 47 6.51 -8.22 -16.48
N GLN A 48 7.53 -7.36 -16.41
CA GLN A 48 8.50 -7.16 -17.48
C GLN A 48 9.31 -8.43 -17.77
N ALA A 49 9.69 -9.18 -16.73
CA ALA A 49 10.39 -10.45 -16.92
C ALA A 49 9.48 -11.47 -17.62
N LEU A 50 8.25 -11.65 -17.15
CA LEU A 50 7.27 -12.60 -17.70
C LEU A 50 6.84 -12.28 -19.13
N GLN A 51 6.87 -11.01 -19.53
CA GLN A 51 6.53 -10.59 -20.90
C GLN A 51 7.63 -10.89 -21.93
N ARG A 52 8.83 -11.30 -21.51
CA ARG A 52 9.90 -11.69 -22.45
C ARG A 52 9.49 -12.94 -23.21
N LYS A 53 9.51 -12.86 -24.55
CA LYS A 53 9.37 -14.05 -25.41
C LYS A 53 10.56 -14.97 -25.10
N GLU A 54 10.31 -16.28 -24.97
CA GLU A 54 11.32 -17.34 -24.69
C GLU A 54 11.57 -17.70 -23.21
N GLN A 55 10.62 -17.50 -22.30
CA GLN A 55 10.75 -18.09 -20.96
C GLN A 55 10.33 -19.57 -20.94
N ASP A 56 11.23 -20.43 -20.49
CA ASP A 56 10.86 -21.79 -20.09
C ASP A 56 10.11 -21.80 -18.74
N LEU A 57 9.42 -22.91 -18.46
CA LEU A 57 8.61 -23.06 -17.25
C LEU A 57 9.44 -22.92 -15.96
N ALA A 58 10.68 -23.42 -15.95
CA ALA A 58 11.52 -23.36 -14.76
C ALA A 58 11.92 -21.90 -14.45
N ASN A 59 12.22 -21.11 -15.48
CA ASN A 59 12.53 -19.70 -15.35
C ASN A 59 11.32 -18.88 -14.87
N VAL A 60 10.12 -19.14 -15.39
CA VAL A 60 8.87 -18.51 -14.91
C VAL A 60 8.66 -18.79 -13.41
N ILE A 61 8.81 -20.06 -12.99
CA ILE A 61 8.65 -20.44 -11.58
C ILE A 61 9.71 -19.75 -10.71
N ALA A 62 10.96 -19.66 -11.18
CA ALA A 62 12.03 -18.98 -10.46
C ALA A 62 11.71 -17.48 -10.27
N LEU A 63 11.23 -16.79 -11.30
CA LEU A 63 10.86 -15.37 -11.23
C LEU A 63 9.71 -15.12 -10.26
N VAL A 64 8.65 -15.92 -10.32
CA VAL A 64 7.53 -15.84 -9.38
C VAL A 64 8.01 -16.08 -7.94
N ARG A 65 8.91 -17.05 -7.74
CA ARG A 65 9.49 -17.33 -6.42
C ARG A 65 10.33 -16.17 -5.90
N ILE A 66 11.16 -15.55 -6.75
CA ILE A 66 11.96 -14.38 -6.39
C ILE A 66 11.06 -13.21 -6.00
N ALA A 67 10.01 -12.93 -6.77
CA ALA A 67 9.04 -11.89 -6.46
C ALA A 67 8.33 -12.17 -5.12
N LYS A 68 7.90 -13.41 -4.87
CA LYS A 68 7.30 -13.83 -3.59
C LYS A 68 8.27 -13.58 -2.42
N ILE A 69 9.54 -13.97 -2.56
CA ILE A 69 10.57 -13.76 -1.52
C ILE A 69 10.76 -12.26 -1.24
N ARG A 70 10.81 -11.41 -2.27
CA ARG A 70 10.95 -9.96 -2.10
C ARG A 70 9.75 -9.34 -1.38
N LEU A 71 8.53 -9.75 -1.72
CA LEU A 71 7.32 -9.30 -1.03
C LEU A 71 7.29 -9.76 0.44
N GLN A 72 7.70 -11.00 0.73
CA GLN A 72 7.82 -11.49 2.10
C GLN A 72 8.95 -10.80 2.88
N THR A 73 10.04 -10.45 2.20
CA THR A 73 11.14 -9.66 2.78
C THR A 73 10.65 -8.27 3.15
N LEU A 74 9.89 -7.61 2.28
CA LEU A 74 9.25 -6.32 2.54
C LEU A 74 8.33 -6.37 3.78
N LYS A 75 7.53 -7.43 3.93
CA LYS A 75 6.69 -7.66 5.12
C LYS A 75 7.50 -7.88 6.40
N SER A 76 8.66 -8.52 6.32
CA SER A 76 9.45 -8.95 7.47
C SER A 76 10.54 -7.94 7.82
N VAL A 77 11.78 -8.18 7.39
CA VAL A 77 12.97 -7.36 7.70
C VAL A 77 13.01 -6.05 6.92
N GLY A 78 12.30 -5.97 5.79
CA GLY A 78 12.18 -4.77 4.97
C GLY A 78 11.19 -3.75 5.52
N PHE A 79 10.36 -4.13 6.50
CA PHE A 79 9.33 -3.26 7.06
C PHE A 79 9.93 -2.08 7.81
N GLU A 80 10.95 -2.31 8.64
CA GLU A 80 11.62 -1.23 9.38
C GLU A 80 12.27 -0.22 8.42
N LYS A 81 12.92 -0.71 7.35
CA LYS A 81 13.50 0.17 6.31
C LYS A 81 12.44 0.98 5.57
N LEU A 82 11.28 0.40 5.30
CA LEU A 82 10.14 1.12 4.71
C LEU A 82 9.68 2.23 5.66
N LEU A 83 9.51 1.90 6.95
CA LEU A 83 9.06 2.83 7.97
C LEU A 83 10.05 3.99 8.18
N ASP A 84 11.35 3.71 8.23
CA ASP A 84 12.39 4.73 8.29
C ASP A 84 12.30 5.71 7.11
N GLY A 85 12.12 5.19 5.90
CA GLY A 85 11.94 6.02 4.70
C GLY A 85 10.69 6.91 4.77
N VAL A 86 9.57 6.37 5.28
CA VAL A 86 8.33 7.14 5.49
C VAL A 86 8.56 8.24 6.54
N ILE A 87 9.25 7.94 7.64
CA ILE A 87 9.57 8.92 8.68
C ILE A 87 10.46 10.05 8.12
N GLU A 88 11.48 9.72 7.32
CA GLU A 88 12.32 10.72 6.65
C GLU A 88 11.53 11.59 5.69
N PHE A 89 10.64 10.98 4.90
CA PHE A 89 9.73 11.70 4.01
C PHE A 89 8.84 12.66 4.79
N CYS A 90 8.17 12.19 5.85
CA CYS A 90 7.29 13.02 6.65
C CYS A 90 8.04 14.19 7.31
N LYS A 91 9.24 13.96 7.86
CA LYS A 91 10.10 15.04 8.40
C LYS A 91 10.45 16.08 7.35
N LYS A 92 10.74 15.65 6.12
CA LYS A 92 11.12 16.55 5.02
C LYS A 92 9.94 17.42 4.55
N HIS A 93 8.73 16.92 4.68
CA HIS A 93 7.51 17.57 4.21
C HIS A 93 6.65 18.17 5.34
N ASP A 94 7.21 18.25 6.56
CA ASP A 94 6.53 18.73 7.78
C ASP A 94 5.20 18.00 8.10
N ILE A 95 5.06 16.76 7.63
CA ILE A 95 3.90 15.90 7.91
C ILE A 95 4.00 15.43 9.36
N HIS A 96 2.90 15.53 10.11
CA HIS A 96 2.85 15.07 11.49
C HIS A 96 3.13 13.57 11.60
N ILE A 97 4.14 13.20 12.40
CA ILE A 97 4.49 11.80 12.67
C ILE A 97 3.80 11.39 13.99
N PRO A 98 2.86 10.43 13.95
CA PRO A 98 2.23 9.93 15.16
C PRO A 98 3.26 9.32 16.11
N ASN A 99 3.07 9.50 17.41
CA ASN A 99 3.94 8.88 18.40
C ASN A 99 3.81 7.34 18.31
N VAL A 100 4.91 6.68 17.93
CA VAL A 100 5.03 5.23 17.72
C VAL A 100 4.70 4.40 18.99
N ARG A 101 4.67 5.06 20.16
CA ARG A 101 4.32 4.50 21.47
C ARG A 101 2.89 4.79 21.91
N ASP A 102 2.18 5.69 21.23
CA ASP A 102 0.77 5.98 21.52
C ASP A 102 -0.11 5.07 20.67
N PHE A 103 -1.22 4.63 21.27
CA PHE A 103 -2.08 3.59 20.75
C PHE A 103 -2.78 4.10 19.49
N TYR A 104 -2.65 3.38 18.37
CA TYR A 104 -3.38 3.71 17.15
C TYR A 104 -4.86 3.37 17.32
N HIS A 105 -5.69 4.37 17.59
CA HIS A 105 -7.13 4.22 17.59
C HIS A 105 -7.63 4.39 16.15
N THR A 106 -7.90 3.28 15.48
CA THR A 106 -8.62 3.34 14.20
C THR A 106 -9.92 4.10 14.41
N LYS A 107 -10.23 5.10 13.57
CA LYS A 107 -11.58 5.71 13.51
C LYS A 107 -12.67 4.70 13.10
N ARG A 108 -12.30 3.44 12.82
CA ARG A 108 -13.12 2.44 12.11
C ARG A 108 -13.57 1.24 12.95
N ARG A 109 -13.00 0.97 14.14
CA ARG A 109 -13.46 -0.13 15.01
C ARG A 109 -14.02 0.39 16.34
N SER A 110 -15.15 -0.17 16.73
CA SER A 110 -15.82 0.04 18.03
C SER A 110 -14.82 0.00 19.19
N ARG A 111 -14.97 0.96 20.11
CA ARG A 111 -14.18 1.14 21.35
C ARG A 111 -14.11 -0.09 22.27
N GLN A 112 -14.85 -1.17 21.98
CA GLN A 112 -14.99 -2.32 22.88
C GLN A 112 -13.85 -3.35 22.84
N ASN A 113 -12.97 -3.35 21.83
CA ASN A 113 -11.87 -4.33 21.71
C ASN A 113 -10.49 -3.65 21.55
N ALA A 114 -10.21 -2.63 22.37
CA ALA A 114 -8.94 -1.91 22.34
C ALA A 114 -7.80 -2.81 22.85
N SER A 115 -7.14 -3.51 21.94
CA SER A 115 -5.82 -4.09 22.18
C SER A 115 -4.77 -3.03 21.80
N THR A 116 -3.82 -2.80 22.70
CA THR A 116 -2.61 -2.02 22.44
C THR A 116 -1.78 -2.69 21.36
N PHE A 117 -1.78 -2.18 20.14
CA PHE A 117 -0.78 -2.58 19.15
C PHE A 117 0.29 -1.50 19.08
N LYS A 118 1.56 -1.89 18.98
CA LYS A 118 2.58 -0.94 18.55
C LYS A 118 2.18 -0.42 17.17
N PHE A 119 2.38 0.86 16.92
CA PHE A 119 2.09 1.50 15.64
C PHE A 119 2.62 0.70 14.44
N SER A 120 3.86 0.20 14.54
CA SER A 120 4.48 -0.68 13.55
C SER A 120 3.76 -2.02 13.36
N GLU A 121 3.28 -2.63 14.44
CA GLU A 121 2.54 -3.90 14.40
C GLU A 121 1.15 -3.74 13.77
N TYR A 122 0.47 -2.62 14.05
CA TYR A 122 -0.82 -2.28 13.42
C TYR A 122 -0.67 -2.14 11.90
N PHE A 123 0.25 -1.30 11.44
CA PHE A 123 0.46 -1.07 10.01
C PHE A 123 0.92 -2.34 9.28
N LYS A 124 1.78 -3.13 9.92
CA LYS A 124 2.22 -4.41 9.37
C LYS A 124 1.07 -5.40 9.24
N SER A 125 0.18 -5.48 10.23
CA SER A 125 -0.96 -6.40 10.19
C SER A 125 -2.01 -5.98 9.16
N GLU A 126 -2.44 -4.71 9.16
CA GLU A 126 -3.42 -4.19 8.19
C GLU A 126 -2.92 -4.30 6.74
N SER A 127 -1.63 -4.05 6.51
CA SER A 127 -1.06 -4.02 5.15
C SER A 127 -0.75 -5.41 4.59
N PHE A 128 -0.44 -6.39 5.45
CA PHE A 128 0.14 -7.67 4.98
C PHE A 128 -0.52 -8.93 5.52
N ASP A 129 -1.34 -8.87 6.58
CA ASP A 129 -2.00 -10.06 7.16
C ASP A 129 -3.42 -10.27 6.63
N ASN A 130 -4.03 -9.24 6.06
CA ASN A 130 -5.35 -9.34 5.42
C ASN A 130 -5.32 -10.08 4.07
N VAL A 131 -4.15 -10.21 3.44
CA VAL A 131 -3.99 -10.96 2.18
C VAL A 131 -3.51 -12.37 2.50
N LYS A 132 -4.40 -13.35 2.41
CA LYS A 132 -4.07 -14.75 2.67
C LYS A 132 -3.45 -15.40 1.44
N ASP A 133 -2.44 -16.25 1.65
CA ASP A 133 -1.85 -17.08 0.59
C ASP A 133 -2.94 -17.87 -0.18
N ASP A 134 -4.05 -18.23 0.49
CA ASP A 134 -5.20 -18.92 -0.09
C ASP A 134 -5.93 -18.12 -1.18
N GLU A 135 -6.08 -16.80 -1.01
CA GLU A 135 -6.73 -15.94 -2.03
C GLU A 135 -5.85 -15.84 -3.28
N ILE A 136 -4.55 -15.67 -3.10
CA ILE A 136 -3.58 -15.64 -4.19
C ILE A 136 -3.59 -16.99 -4.94
N MET A 137 -3.62 -18.11 -4.21
CA MET A 137 -3.70 -19.44 -4.80
C MET A 137 -5.02 -19.67 -5.54
N GLN A 138 -6.14 -19.14 -5.05
CA GLN A 138 -7.43 -19.21 -5.73
C GLN A 138 -7.42 -18.43 -7.05
N TYR A 139 -6.80 -17.24 -7.08
CA TYR A 139 -6.57 -16.47 -8.31
C TYR A 139 -5.72 -17.24 -9.33
N PHE A 140 -4.62 -17.87 -8.89
CA PHE A 140 -3.78 -18.70 -9.77
C PHE A 140 -4.51 -19.97 -10.25
N GLN A 141 -5.37 -20.57 -9.43
CA GLN A 141 -6.22 -21.69 -9.84
C GLN A 141 -7.28 -21.27 -10.86
N ALA A 142 -7.86 -20.08 -10.71
CA ALA A 142 -8.81 -19.50 -11.66
C ALA A 142 -8.16 -19.13 -13.01
N MET A 143 -6.86 -18.86 -13.03
CA MET A 143 -6.07 -18.65 -14.25
C MET A 143 -5.61 -19.96 -14.94
N LYS A 144 -5.95 -21.15 -14.42
CA LYS A 144 -5.65 -22.40 -15.14
C LYS A 144 -6.31 -22.34 -16.53
N PRO A 145 -5.56 -22.56 -17.62
CA PRO A 145 -6.12 -22.48 -18.96
C PRO A 145 -7.26 -23.49 -19.08
N ARG A 146 -8.43 -23.02 -19.55
CA ARG A 146 -9.50 -23.92 -19.97
C ARG A 146 -8.88 -24.86 -20.99
N ARG A 147 -8.85 -26.16 -20.70
CA ARG A 147 -8.46 -27.18 -21.67
C ARG A 147 -9.29 -26.91 -22.92
N VAL A 148 -8.64 -26.47 -23.99
CA VAL A 148 -9.26 -26.51 -25.31
C VAL A 148 -9.28 -28.01 -25.63
N LEU A 149 -10.45 -28.61 -25.46
CA LEU A 149 -10.70 -29.95 -25.96
C LEU A 149 -10.63 -29.83 -27.49
N LEU A 150 -9.54 -30.34 -28.08
CA LEU A 150 -9.51 -30.74 -29.48
C LEU A 150 -10.17 -32.11 -29.61
#